data_AF-A0A1J6HWB0-F1
#
_entry.id   AF-A0A1J6HWB0-F1
#
_cell.length_a   1.000
_cell.length_b   1.000
_cell.length_c   1.000
_cell.angle_alpha   90.00
_cell.angle_beta   90.00
_cell.angle_gamma   90.00
#
_symmetry.space_group_name_H-M   'P 1'
#
loop_
_entity.id
_entity.type
_entity.pdbx_description
1 polymer ?
#
loop_
_entity_poly.entity_id
_entity_poly.type
_entity_poly.pdbx_seq_one_letter_code
_entity_poly.pdbx_strand_id
1 'polypeptide(L)'
;GFEDFTYPSSLKKLILAYLELPWIKISCIGSLSNLEVLKLEGSGSKGRRWDVKDEEFSNLKVLKLKKLGLSEWIASDDSYPNLQKVLLHRCWKLEEIPYSFGSSCSLQVIEVRSCCDSTVNAALKIKETQIEEMGNSEFKVIICK
;
A
#
# COMPACT_ATOMS: atom_id res chain seq x y z
N GLY A 1 16.27 16.04 -0.18
CA GLY A 1 15.01 15.22 -0.15
C GLY A 1 15.33 13.86 0.44
N PHE A 2 14.48 12.83 0.30
CA PHE A 2 14.88 11.46 0.66
C PHE A 2 15.92 10.86 -0.30
N GLU A 3 16.12 11.49 -1.46
CA GLU A 3 17.13 11.16 -2.47
C GLU A 3 18.57 11.29 -1.95
N ASP A 4 18.79 12.11 -0.90
CA ASP A 4 20.11 12.38 -0.33
C ASP A 4 20.41 11.53 0.93
N PHE A 5 19.46 10.68 1.34
CA PHE A 5 19.65 9.79 2.49
C PHE A 5 20.26 8.47 2.03
N THR A 6 21.46 8.18 2.50
CA THR A 6 22.03 6.83 2.40
C THR A 6 21.32 5.93 3.41
N TYR A 7 20.41 5.11 2.92
CA TYR A 7 19.79 4.09 3.76
C TYR A 7 20.75 2.93 3.97
N PRO A 8 20.80 2.34 5.18
CA PRO A 8 21.54 1.11 5.40
C PRO A 8 21.02 0.03 4.45
N SER A 9 21.92 -0.68 3.77
CA SER A 9 21.54 -1.78 2.89
C SER A 9 20.78 -2.89 3.64
N SER A 10 20.96 -3.00 4.97
CA SER A 10 20.24 -3.95 5.83
C SER A 10 18.87 -3.47 6.32
N LEU A 11 18.38 -2.31 5.86
CA LEU A 11 17.14 -1.72 6.36
C LEU A 11 15.92 -2.54 5.92
N LYS A 12 15.35 -3.30 6.85
CA LYS A 12 14.16 -4.14 6.62
C LYS A 12 12.83 -3.47 6.93
N LYS A 13 12.85 -2.40 7.74
CA LYS A 13 11.63 -1.76 8.23
C LYS A 13 11.80 -0.26 8.28
N LEU A 14 10.89 0.44 7.63
CA LEU A 14 10.83 1.89 7.61
C LEU A 14 9.45 2.34 8.11
N ILE A 15 9.47 3.29 9.04
CA ILE A 15 8.28 3.98 9.51
C ILE A 15 8.50 5.47 9.26
N LEU A 16 7.63 6.07 8.48
CA LEU A 16 7.59 7.49 8.23
C LEU A 16 6.33 8.06 8.86
N ALA A 17 6.50 8.95 9.83
CA ALA A 17 5.41 9.51 10.61
C ALA A 17 5.41 11.04 10.52
N TYR A 18 4.24 11.65 10.34
CA TYR A 18 4.03 13.11 10.37
C TYR A 18 4.82 13.90 9.31
N LEU A 19 5.04 13.30 8.13
CA LEU A 19 5.78 13.96 7.06
C LEU A 19 4.84 14.58 6.03
N GLU A 20 4.99 15.88 5.76
CA GLU A 20 4.29 16.58 4.67
C GLU A 20 5.01 16.39 3.32
N LEU A 21 5.22 15.15 2.93
CA LEU A 21 5.97 14.86 1.71
C LEU A 21 5.05 14.67 0.51
N PRO A 22 5.47 15.11 -0.69
CA PRO A 22 4.85 14.67 -1.91
C PRO A 22 5.15 13.19 -2.16
N TRP A 23 4.17 12.47 -2.71
CA TRP A 23 4.26 11.03 -3.00
C TRP A 23 5.46 10.67 -3.88
N ILE A 24 5.89 11.56 -4.77
CA ILE A 24 7.09 11.36 -5.61
C ILE A 24 8.36 11.12 -4.79
N LYS A 25 8.47 11.68 -3.58
CA LYS A 25 9.62 11.43 -2.68
C LYS A 25 9.51 10.11 -1.93
N ILE A 26 8.30 9.56 -1.81
CA ILE A 26 8.05 8.24 -1.22
C ILE A 26 8.42 7.15 -2.24
N SER A 27 8.22 7.38 -3.53
CA SER A 27 8.65 6.45 -4.59
C SER A 27 10.16 6.17 -4.56
N CYS A 28 10.99 7.11 -4.09
CA CYS A 28 12.43 6.87 -3.87
C CYS A 28 12.72 5.73 -2.88
N ILE A 29 11.78 5.38 -2.01
CA ILE A 29 11.88 4.26 -1.06
C ILE A 29 11.56 2.94 -1.75
N GLY A 30 10.85 2.97 -2.88
CA GLY A 30 10.51 1.81 -3.69
C GLY A 30 11.72 1.03 -4.18
N SER A 31 12.87 1.68 -4.34
CA SER A 31 14.13 1.04 -4.75
C SER A 31 14.90 0.36 -3.62
N LEU A 32 14.44 0.45 -2.36
CA LEU A 32 15.11 -0.19 -1.23
C LEU A 32 14.91 -1.71 -1.26
N SER A 33 15.90 -2.40 -1.81
CA SER A 33 15.84 -3.84 -2.09
C SER A 33 15.64 -4.74 -0.87
N ASN A 34 15.98 -4.31 0.35
CA ASN A 34 15.80 -5.14 1.55
C ASN A 34 14.60 -4.74 2.41
N LEU A 35 13.79 -3.78 1.97
CA LEU A 35 12.67 -3.27 2.75
C LEU A 35 11.50 -4.25 2.75
N GLU A 36 11.22 -4.86 3.90
CA GLU A 36 10.13 -5.83 4.08
C GLU A 36 8.87 -5.17 4.68
N VAL A 37 9.01 -4.08 5.44
CA VAL A 37 7.90 -3.42 6.13
C VAL A 37 7.97 -1.91 5.94
N LEU A 38 6.91 -1.33 5.39
CA LEU A 38 6.74 0.11 5.23
C LEU A 38 5.48 0.55 5.97
N LYS A 39 5.63 1.55 6.85
CA LYS A 39 4.50 2.20 7.51
C LYS A 39 4.56 3.70 7.25
N LEU A 40 3.52 4.21 6.61
CA LEU A 40 3.32 5.62 6.35
C LEU A 40 2.19 6.11 7.24
N GLU A 41 2.51 6.97 8.20
CA GLU A 41 1.53 7.56 9.11
C GLU A 41 1.62 9.10 9.02
N GLY A 42 0.51 9.83 8.94
CA GLY A 42 0.63 11.28 9.10
C GLY A 42 -0.52 12.11 8.54
N SER A 43 -0.83 13.18 9.27
CA SER A 43 -1.81 14.20 8.92
C SER A 43 -1.15 15.32 8.10
N GLY A 44 -0.83 15.07 6.81
CA GLY A 44 -0.25 16.15 5.99
C GLY A 44 0.45 15.79 4.69
N SER A 45 0.43 14.52 4.23
CA SER A 45 0.99 14.18 2.91
C SER A 45 0.40 15.10 1.82
N LYS A 46 1.25 15.81 1.07
CA LYS A 46 0.82 16.72 0.00
C LYS A 46 0.62 15.92 -1.28
N GLY A 47 -0.61 15.87 -1.77
CA GLY A 47 -0.95 15.20 -3.03
C GLY A 47 -1.98 14.08 -2.82
N ARG A 48 -2.89 13.99 -3.78
CA ARG A 48 -4.03 13.07 -3.77
C ARG A 48 -3.71 11.70 -4.38
N ARG A 49 -2.64 11.60 -5.16
CA ARG A 49 -2.33 10.41 -5.95
C ARG A 49 -0.95 9.85 -5.60
N TRP A 50 -0.90 8.54 -5.40
CA TRP A 50 0.33 7.76 -5.32
C TRP A 50 0.38 6.79 -6.49
N ASP A 51 1.39 6.95 -7.33
CA ASP A 51 1.66 6.13 -8.50
C ASP A 51 2.91 5.30 -8.22
N VAL A 52 2.75 3.98 -8.14
CA VAL A 52 3.82 3.03 -7.85
C VAL A 52 4.21 2.35 -9.15
N LYS A 53 5.49 2.47 -9.50
CA LYS A 53 6.03 2.03 -10.78
C LYS A 53 6.49 0.58 -10.75
N ASP A 54 6.80 0.04 -11.93
CA ASP A 54 7.35 -1.29 -12.11
C ASP A 54 8.58 -1.51 -11.23
N GLU A 55 8.69 -2.72 -10.68
CA GLU A 55 9.79 -3.17 -9.83
C GLU A 55 9.95 -2.41 -8.49
N GLU A 56 9.12 -1.40 -8.20
CA GLU A 56 9.13 -0.73 -6.91
C GLU A 56 8.58 -1.65 -5.80
N PHE A 57 9.20 -1.56 -4.62
CA PHE A 57 8.82 -2.31 -3.43
C PHE A 57 8.89 -3.83 -3.60
N SER A 58 9.84 -4.32 -4.40
CA SER A 58 10.02 -5.73 -4.76
C SER A 58 10.06 -6.70 -3.57
N ASN A 59 10.67 -6.33 -2.45
CA ASN A 59 10.74 -7.19 -1.24
C ASN A 59 9.76 -6.82 -0.13
N LEU A 60 8.86 -5.87 -0.38
CA LEU A 60 7.91 -5.40 0.61
C LEU A 60 6.87 -6.47 0.89
N LYS A 61 6.72 -6.86 2.17
CA LYS A 61 5.73 -7.84 2.63
C LYS A 61 4.56 -7.19 3.35
N VAL A 62 4.79 -6.08 4.02
CA VAL A 62 3.76 -5.37 4.79
C VAL A 62 3.77 -3.88 4.47
N LEU A 63 2.64 -3.38 3.99
CA LEU A 63 2.38 -1.97 3.78
C LEU A 63 1.28 -1.50 4.73
N LYS A 64 1.56 -0.45 5.51
CA LYS A 64 0.56 0.21 6.33
C LYS A 64 0.44 1.68 5.94
N LEU A 65 -0.77 2.10 5.61
CA LEU A 65 -1.13 3.49 5.36
C LEU A 65 -2.06 3.96 6.48
N LYS A 66 -1.71 5.06 7.15
CA LYS A 66 -2.50 5.56 8.27
C LYS A 66 -2.67 7.07 8.26
N LYS A 67 -3.93 7.52 8.31
CA LYS A 67 -4.32 8.94 8.36
C LYS A 67 -3.80 9.78 7.18
N LEU A 68 -3.53 9.17 6.03
CA LEU A 68 -2.94 9.86 4.89
C LEU A 68 -4.00 10.61 4.06
N GLY A 69 -3.58 11.72 3.44
CA GLY A 69 -4.41 12.51 2.51
C GLY A 69 -4.48 11.92 1.10
N LEU A 70 -4.32 10.60 0.97
CA LEU A 70 -4.35 9.85 -0.29
C LEU A 70 -5.79 9.62 -0.75
N SER A 71 -6.05 9.82 -2.04
CA SER A 71 -7.33 9.54 -2.70
C SER A 71 -7.23 8.48 -3.79
N GLU A 72 -6.21 8.57 -4.62
CA GLU A 72 -5.94 7.64 -5.73
C GLU A 72 -4.66 6.86 -5.43
N TRP A 73 -4.76 5.55 -5.32
CA TRP A 73 -3.60 4.68 -5.19
C TRP A 73 -3.55 3.72 -6.37
N ILE A 74 -2.58 3.96 -7.25
CA ILE A 74 -2.37 3.21 -8.48
C ILE A 74 -1.01 2.52 -8.37
N ALA A 75 -0.97 1.27 -8.81
CA ALA A 75 0.24 0.48 -8.83
C ALA A 75 0.22 -0.38 -10.09
N SER A 76 1.38 -0.54 -10.73
CA SER A 76 1.50 -1.43 -11.87
C SER A 76 1.38 -2.90 -11.47
N ASP A 77 1.17 -3.78 -12.44
CA ASP A 77 1.02 -5.22 -12.20
C ASP A 77 2.31 -5.87 -11.68
N ASP A 78 3.47 -5.29 -12.03
CA ASP A 78 4.79 -5.77 -11.61
C ASP A 78 5.29 -5.12 -10.30
N SER A 79 4.49 -4.22 -9.72
CA SER A 79 4.79 -3.64 -8.40
C SER A 79 4.41 -4.62 -7.28
N TYR A 80 5.07 -4.50 -6.12
CA TYR A 80 4.73 -5.28 -4.92
C TYR A 80 4.66 -6.83 -5.09
N PRO A 81 5.57 -7.49 -5.82
CA PRO A 81 5.47 -8.93 -6.11
C PRO A 81 5.41 -9.82 -4.86
N ASN A 82 5.99 -9.37 -3.73
CA ASN A 82 6.04 -10.12 -2.47
C ASN A 82 5.10 -9.58 -1.37
N LEU A 83 4.18 -8.68 -1.70
CA LEU A 83 3.34 -8.02 -0.71
C LEU A 83 2.27 -8.95 -0.16
N GLN A 84 2.31 -9.18 1.14
CA GLN A 84 1.41 -10.11 1.83
C GLN A 84 0.26 -9.40 2.54
N LYS A 85 0.50 -8.18 3.06
CA LYS A 85 -0.47 -7.47 3.90
C LYS A 85 -0.54 -5.98 3.56
N VAL A 86 -1.76 -5.50 3.36
CA VAL A 86 -2.09 -4.09 3.23
C VAL A 86 -2.99 -3.68 4.39
N LEU A 87 -2.57 -2.65 5.14
CA LEU A 87 -3.28 -2.16 6.32
C LEU A 87 -3.65 -0.69 6.11
N LEU A 88 -4.93 -0.41 5.88
CA LEU A 88 -5.49 0.92 5.60
C LEU A 88 -6.24 1.44 6.82
N HIS A 89 -5.65 2.36 7.56
CA HIS A 89 -6.17 2.82 8.85
C HIS A 89 -6.49 4.32 8.82
N ARG A 90 -7.77 4.69 8.97
CA ARG A 90 -8.21 6.10 8.99
C ARG A 90 -7.83 6.86 7.71
N CYS A 91 -7.84 6.19 6.57
CA CYS A 91 -7.59 6.79 5.25
C CYS A 91 -8.93 7.29 4.68
N TRP A 92 -9.47 8.37 5.24
CA TRP A 92 -10.85 8.83 4.97
C TRP A 92 -11.10 9.34 3.55
N LYS A 93 -10.02 9.66 2.81
CA LYS A 93 -10.11 10.21 1.45
C LYS A 93 -9.81 9.17 0.36
N LEU A 94 -9.43 7.95 0.75
CA LEU A 94 -8.94 6.93 -0.17
C LEU A 94 -10.11 6.29 -0.93
N GLU A 95 -10.26 6.63 -2.19
CA GLU A 95 -11.37 6.17 -3.01
C GLU A 95 -10.99 4.92 -3.82
N GLU A 96 -9.73 4.82 -4.23
CA GLU A 96 -9.21 3.74 -5.05
C GLU A 96 -8.02 3.03 -4.40
N ILE A 97 -7.94 1.72 -4.59
CA ILE A 97 -6.77 0.90 -4.28
C ILE A 97 -6.39 0.08 -5.52
N PRO A 98 -5.11 -0.34 -5.66
CA PRO A 98 -4.63 -0.96 -6.88
C PRO A 98 -5.43 -2.19 -7.27
N TYR A 99 -6.00 -2.17 -8.48
CA TYR A 99 -6.74 -3.30 -9.04
C TYR A 99 -5.86 -4.55 -9.18
N SER A 100 -4.56 -4.38 -9.44
CA SER A 100 -3.57 -5.45 -9.52
C SER A 100 -3.49 -6.32 -8.25
N PHE A 101 -4.02 -5.86 -7.12
CA PHE A 101 -4.18 -6.71 -5.93
C PHE A 101 -5.17 -7.86 -6.13
N GLY A 102 -6.09 -7.74 -7.09
CA GLY A 102 -7.00 -8.83 -7.48
C GLY A 102 -6.27 -10.03 -8.09
N SER A 103 -5.20 -9.79 -8.86
CA SER A 103 -4.39 -10.82 -9.53
C SER A 103 -3.12 -11.21 -8.77
N SER A 104 -2.88 -10.63 -7.58
CA SER A 104 -1.68 -10.90 -6.78
C SER A 104 -1.70 -12.31 -6.18
N CYS A 105 -0.66 -13.11 -6.44
CA CYS A 105 -0.51 -14.44 -5.83
C CYS A 105 0.04 -14.43 -4.39
N SER A 106 0.65 -13.31 -3.96
CA SER A 106 1.32 -13.22 -2.65
C SER A 106 0.48 -12.50 -1.59
N LEU A 107 -0.50 -11.69 -2.01
CA LEU A 107 -1.35 -10.92 -1.11
C LEU A 107 -2.32 -11.83 -0.35
N GLN A 108 -2.31 -11.73 0.97
CA GLN A 108 -3.10 -12.58 1.86
C GLN A 108 -4.20 -11.79 2.58
N VAL A 109 -3.92 -10.54 2.94
CA VAL A 109 -4.83 -9.74 3.76
C VAL A 109 -4.86 -8.28 3.32
N ILE A 110 -6.08 -7.75 3.19
CA ILE A 110 -6.36 -6.31 3.23
C ILE A 110 -7.16 -6.02 4.50
N GLU A 111 -6.61 -5.21 5.40
CA GLU A 111 -7.34 -4.68 6.56
C GLU A 111 -7.74 -3.23 6.30
N VAL A 112 -9.04 -2.93 6.39
CA VAL A 112 -9.60 -1.59 6.24
C VAL A 112 -10.21 -1.19 7.57
N ARG A 113 -9.64 -0.18 8.23
CA ARG A 113 -10.08 0.31 9.55
C ARG A 113 -10.43 1.78 9.51
N SER A 114 -11.68 2.11 9.81
CA SER A 114 -12.21 3.47 9.88
C SER A 114 -11.91 4.29 8.62
N CYS A 115 -12.04 3.69 7.43
CA CYS A 115 -11.95 4.35 6.13
C CYS A 115 -13.35 4.62 5.55
N CYS A 116 -13.45 5.31 4.41
CA CYS A 116 -14.73 5.54 3.74
C CYS A 116 -15.25 4.27 3.05
N ASP A 117 -16.56 4.27 2.75
CA ASP A 117 -17.21 3.13 2.09
C ASP A 117 -16.60 2.83 0.71
N SER A 118 -16.08 3.84 0.00
CA SER A 118 -15.36 3.67 -1.26
C SER A 118 -14.15 2.74 -1.09
N THR A 119 -13.32 2.96 -0.07
CA THR A 119 -12.17 2.08 0.24
C THR A 119 -12.64 0.64 0.54
N VAL A 120 -13.73 0.52 1.31
CA VAL A 120 -14.30 -0.78 1.69
C VAL A 120 -14.78 -1.53 0.45
N ASN A 121 -15.54 -0.87 -0.42
CA ASN A 121 -16.05 -1.45 -1.65
C ASN A 121 -14.92 -1.88 -2.59
N ALA A 122 -13.87 -1.07 -2.74
CA ALA A 122 -12.71 -1.43 -3.56
C ALA A 122 -11.98 -2.67 -3.01
N ALA A 123 -11.81 -2.78 -1.68
CA ALA A 123 -11.24 -3.97 -1.06
C ALA A 123 -12.11 -5.22 -1.24
N LEU A 124 -13.44 -5.08 -1.17
CA LEU A 124 -14.37 -6.19 -1.42
C LEU A 124 -14.34 -6.64 -2.88
N LYS A 125 -14.21 -5.71 -3.84
CA LYS A 125 -14.06 -6.06 -5.26
C LYS A 125 -12.77 -6.86 -5.53
N ILE A 126 -11.65 -6.47 -4.91
CA ILE A 126 -10.42 -7.26 -4.99
C ILE A 126 -10.61 -8.67 -4.41
N LYS A 127 -11.38 -8.80 -3.32
CA LYS A 127 -11.70 -10.11 -2.76
C LYS A 127 -12.51 -10.97 -3.72
N GLU A 128 -13.49 -10.39 -4.42
CA GLU A 128 -14.28 -11.08 -5.44
C GLU A 128 -13.36 -11.61 -6.55
N THR A 129 -12.51 -10.76 -7.13
CA THR A 129 -11.51 -11.18 -8.14
C THR A 129 -10.58 -12.28 -7.62
N GLN A 130 -10.05 -12.15 -6.39
CA GLN A 130 -9.18 -13.17 -5.79
C GLN A 130 -9.89 -14.54 -5.64
N ILE A 131 -11.19 -14.55 -5.32
CA ILE A 131 -11.93 -15.79 -5.11
C ILE A 131 -12.39 -16.39 -6.44
N GLU A 132 -12.99 -15.57 -7.30
CA GLU A 132 -13.68 -16.03 -8.51
C GLU A 132 -12.71 -16.29 -9.67
N GLU A 133 -11.72 -15.41 -9.85
CA GLU A 133 -10.78 -15.50 -10.97
C GLU A 133 -9.49 -16.24 -10.58
N MET A 134 -8.97 -15.98 -9.38
CA MET A 134 -7.71 -16.58 -8.92
C MET A 134 -7.89 -17.86 -8.08
N GLY A 135 -9.11 -18.20 -7.68
CA GLY A 135 -9.38 -19.37 -6.83
C GLY A 135 -8.77 -19.29 -5.43
N ASN A 136 -8.38 -18.11 -4.96
CA ASN A 136 -7.71 -17.89 -3.68
C ASN A 136 -8.72 -17.72 -2.54
N SER A 137 -9.30 -18.83 -2.09
CA SER A 137 -10.30 -18.85 -1.00
C SER A 137 -9.75 -18.40 0.36
N GLU A 138 -8.42 -18.41 0.54
CA GLU A 138 -7.76 -18.02 1.79
C GLU A 138 -7.54 -16.51 1.92
N PHE A 139 -7.73 -15.74 0.85
CA PHE A 139 -7.60 -14.29 0.86
C PHE A 139 -8.66 -13.62 1.76
N LYS A 140 -8.21 -12.69 2.62
CA LYS A 140 -9.06 -12.08 3.64
C LYS A 140 -9.13 -10.56 3.48
N VAL A 141 -10.36 -10.05 3.55
CA VAL A 141 -10.63 -8.63 3.79
C VAL A 141 -11.22 -8.48 5.18
N ILE A 142 -10.57 -7.69 6.03
CA ILE A 142 -10.98 -7.42 7.41
C ILE A 142 -11.44 -5.97 7.48
N ILE A 143 -12.71 -5.75 7.84
CA ILE A 143 -13.29 -4.41 7.95
C ILE A 143 -13.55 -4.12 9.44
N CYS A 144 -13.01 -2.99 9.92
CA CYS A 144 -13.24 -2.49 11.27
C CYS A 144 -13.76 -1.05 11.16
N LYS A 145 -14.99 -0.78 11.61
CA LYS A 145 -15.54 0.58 11.60
C LYS A 145 -14.91 1.43 12.70
#